data_AF-A0A963MB97-F1
#
_entry.id   AF-A0A963MB97-F1
#
_cell.length_a   1.000
_cell.length_b   1.000
_cell.length_c   1.000
_cell.angle_alpha   90.00
_cell.angle_beta   90.00
_cell.angle_gamma   90.00
#
_symmetry.space_group_name_H-M   'P 1'
#
loop_
_entity.id
_entity.type
_entity.pdbx_description
1 polymer ?
#
loop_
_entity_poly.entity_id
_entity_poly.type
_entity_poly.pdbx_seq_one_letter_code
_entity_poly.pdbx_strand_id
1 'polypeptide(L)'
;MSDNVESLQLGLEDLLGEMYFARRSGDLGRLALLAYCEVRRWARVAGEQVLADQSSGLIHNSPHADRDEFIAGIDALIDELEQARARVVQRTRAASESDFASTAPGTC
;
A
#
# COMPACT_ATOMS: atom_id res chain seq x y z
N MET A 1 14.57 -14.84 -4.79
CA MET A 1 13.62 -14.28 -3.80
C MET A 1 12.86 -13.08 -4.40
N SER A 2 12.55 -13.13 -5.70
CA SER A 2 11.95 -12.01 -6.46
C SER A 2 10.43 -12.17 -6.61
N ASP A 3 9.93 -13.41 -6.58
CA ASP A 3 8.51 -13.76 -6.75
C ASP A 3 7.60 -13.13 -5.68
N ASN A 4 8.12 -12.92 -4.46
CA ASN A 4 7.36 -12.37 -3.35
C ASN A 4 7.12 -10.86 -3.51
N VAL A 5 8.06 -10.13 -4.13
CA VAL A 5 7.91 -8.70 -4.39
C VAL A 5 6.97 -8.47 -5.58
N GLU A 6 7.10 -9.25 -6.65
CA GLU A 6 6.18 -9.18 -7.78
C GLU A 6 4.75 -9.51 -7.33
N SER A 7 4.57 -10.52 -6.48
CA SER A 7 3.27 -10.83 -5.88
C SER A 7 2.73 -9.69 -5.00
N LEU A 8 3.60 -9.01 -4.24
CA LEU A 8 3.22 -7.87 -3.40
C LEU A 8 2.83 -6.65 -4.24
N GLN A 9 3.50 -6.42 -5.37
CA GLN A 9 3.19 -5.34 -6.31
C GLN A 9 1.89 -5.62 -7.06
N LEU A 10 1.70 -6.84 -7.55
CA LEU A 10 0.48 -7.23 -8.25
C LEU A 10 -0.74 -7.11 -7.32
N GLY A 11 -0.62 -7.60 -6.08
CA GLY A 11 -1.68 -7.45 -5.08
C GLY A 11 -1.98 -6.00 -4.70
N LEU A 12 -0.99 -5.09 -4.79
CA LEU A 12 -1.22 -3.66 -4.61
C LEU A 12 -1.97 -3.04 -5.80
N GLU A 13 -1.59 -3.41 -7.02
CA GLU A 13 -2.22 -2.91 -8.25
C GLU A 13 -3.70 -3.33 -8.31
N ASP A 14 -3.99 -4.58 -7.95
CA ASP A 14 -5.36 -5.07 -7.82
C ASP A 14 -6.14 -4.29 -6.74
N LEU A 15 -5.53 -4.08 -5.55
CA LEU A 15 -6.16 -3.32 -4.47
C LEU A 15 -6.45 -1.87 -4.88
N LEU A 16 -5.51 -1.18 -5.52
CA LEU A 16 -5.71 0.18 -6.04
C LEU A 16 -6.83 0.20 -7.08
N GLY A 17 -6.86 -0.79 -7.99
CA GLY A 17 -7.94 -0.94 -8.97
C GLY A 17 -9.32 -1.07 -8.32
N GLU A 18 -9.42 -1.88 -7.27
CA GLU A 18 -10.66 -2.04 -6.50
C GLU A 18 -11.06 -0.75 -5.76
N MET A 19 -10.10 -0.05 -5.15
CA MET A 19 -10.35 1.23 -4.47
C MET A 19 -10.83 2.30 -5.45
N TYR A 20 -10.18 2.44 -6.60
CA TYR A 20 -10.61 3.37 -7.66
C TYR A 20 -11.98 3.03 -8.22
N PHE A 21 -12.31 1.74 -8.37
CA PHE A 21 -13.63 1.32 -8.79
C PHE A 21 -14.70 1.67 -7.75
N ALA A 22 -14.48 1.30 -6.47
CA ALA A 22 -15.39 1.61 -5.37
C ALA A 22 -15.57 3.12 -5.16
N ARG A 23 -14.49 3.90 -5.37
CA ARG A 23 -14.51 5.36 -5.30
C ARG A 23 -15.38 6.00 -6.37
N ARG A 24 -15.30 5.49 -7.61
CA ARG A 24 -16.12 5.96 -8.74
C ARG A 24 -17.59 5.54 -8.61
N SER A 25 -17.86 4.36 -8.06
CA SER A 25 -19.23 3.88 -7.82
C SER A 25 -19.88 4.52 -6.58
N GLY A 26 -19.07 5.14 -5.71
CA GLY A 26 -19.55 5.74 -4.46
C GLY A 26 -19.90 4.70 -3.39
N ASP A 27 -19.36 3.48 -3.49
CA ASP A 27 -19.60 2.38 -2.56
C ASP A 27 -18.78 2.58 -1.27
N LEU A 28 -19.37 3.32 -0.32
CA LEU A 28 -18.72 3.67 0.94
C LEU A 28 -18.41 2.44 1.82
N GLY A 29 -19.31 1.46 1.81
CA GLY A 29 -19.14 0.24 2.60
C GLY A 29 -17.94 -0.58 2.09
N ARG A 30 -17.81 -0.70 0.77
CA ARG A 30 -16.64 -1.34 0.15
C ARG A 30 -15.36 -0.55 0.39
N LEU A 31 -15.39 0.78 0.27
CA LEU A 31 -14.22 1.62 0.57
C LEU A 31 -13.74 1.44 2.02
N ALA A 32 -14.66 1.41 2.98
CA ALA A 32 -14.33 1.19 4.39
C ALA A 32 -13.67 -0.18 4.61
N LEU A 33 -14.21 -1.23 3.98
CA LEU A 33 -13.66 -2.58 4.07
C LEU A 33 -12.27 -2.68 3.44
N LEU A 34 -12.08 -2.12 2.24
CA LEU A 34 -10.78 -2.12 1.56
C LEU A 34 -9.73 -1.35 2.37
N ALA A 35 -10.07 -0.16 2.87
CA ALA A 35 -9.19 0.67 3.68
C ALA A 35 -8.80 0.00 5.00
N TYR A 36 -9.76 -0.63 5.70
CA TYR A 36 -9.46 -1.26 6.99
C TYR A 36 -8.75 -2.60 6.88
N CYS A 37 -9.25 -3.48 6.01
CA CYS A 37 -8.81 -4.88 5.96
C CYS A 37 -7.63 -5.05 5.02
N GLU A 38 -7.81 -4.65 3.75
CA GLU A 38 -6.87 -4.99 2.69
C GLU A 38 -5.65 -4.08 2.69
N VAL A 39 -5.84 -2.76 2.80
CA VAL A 39 -4.72 -1.80 2.89
C VAL A 39 -3.85 -2.10 4.11
N ARG A 40 -4.47 -2.35 5.27
CA ARG A 40 -3.74 -2.68 6.50
C ARG A 40 -2.96 -3.98 6.39
N ARG A 41 -3.56 -5.00 5.77
CA ARG A 41 -2.91 -6.29 5.53
C ARG A 41 -1.73 -6.12 4.59
N TRP A 42 -1.92 -5.43 3.47
CA TRP A 42 -0.87 -5.16 2.51
C TRP A 42 0.28 -4.37 3.14
N ALA A 43 -0.02 -3.28 3.83
CA ALA A 43 0.96 -2.41 4.47
C ALA A 43 1.84 -3.17 5.47
N ARG A 44 1.27 -4.10 6.24
CA ARG A 44 2.04 -4.97 7.15
C ARG A 44 3.01 -5.89 6.42
N VAL A 45 2.56 -6.51 5.32
CA VAL A 45 3.42 -7.39 4.51
C VAL A 45 4.53 -6.60 3.82
N ALA A 46 4.23 -5.37 3.38
CA ALA A 46 5.19 -4.45 2.77
C ALA A 46 6.16 -3.77 3.77
N GLY A 47 5.91 -3.90 5.07
CA GLY A 47 6.68 -3.22 6.12
C GLY A 47 6.35 -1.72 6.28
N GLU A 48 5.26 -1.23 5.69
CA GLU A 48 4.78 0.15 5.79
C GLU A 48 3.85 0.31 7.00
N GLN A 49 4.40 0.21 8.22
CA GLN A 49 3.60 0.22 9.46
C GLN A 49 2.80 1.52 9.65
N VAL A 50 3.38 2.67 9.27
CA VAL A 50 2.70 3.98 9.34
C VAL A 50 1.41 3.97 8.53
N LEU A 51 1.43 3.38 7.33
CA LEU A 51 0.26 3.26 6.46
C LEU A 51 -0.80 2.33 7.06
N ALA A 52 -0.37 1.24 7.71
CA ALA A 52 -1.28 0.33 8.42
C ALA A 52 -2.00 1.01 9.59
N ASP A 53 -1.32 1.91 10.30
CA ASP A 53 -1.89 2.68 11.40
C ASP A 53 -2.82 3.79 10.89
N GLN A 54 -2.42 4.49 9.83
CA GLN A 54 -3.26 5.51 9.16
C GLN A 54 -4.57 4.90 8.64
N SER A 55 -4.49 3.75 7.97
CA SER A 55 -5.69 3.08 7.42
C SER A 55 -6.61 2.58 8.54
N SER A 56 -6.06 2.14 9.67
CA SER A 56 -6.85 1.79 10.85
C SER A 56 -7.48 3.01 11.51
N GLY A 57 -6.76 4.13 11.57
CA GLY A 57 -7.23 5.39 12.15
C GLY A 57 -8.40 5.98 11.37
N LEU A 58 -8.37 5.90 10.03
CA LEU A 58 -9.44 6.37 9.16
C LEU A 58 -10.80 5.74 9.49
N ILE A 59 -10.81 4.51 10.00
CA ILE A 59 -12.04 3.75 10.28
C ILE A 59 -12.42 3.79 11.77
N HIS A 60 -11.43 3.90 12.66
CA HIS A 60 -11.67 3.87 14.12
C HIS A 60 -11.89 5.25 14.75
N ASN A 61 -11.43 6.35 14.14
CA ASN A 61 -11.40 7.67 14.79
C ASN A 61 -12.74 8.43 14.84
N SER A 62 -13.86 7.72 15.04
CA SER A 62 -15.19 8.29 15.28
C SER A 62 -15.78 9.01 14.05
N PRO A 63 -17.10 9.25 14.00
CA PRO A 63 -17.84 9.34 12.75
C PRO A 63 -17.36 10.55 11.94
N HIS A 64 -16.97 10.29 10.68
CA HIS A 64 -16.78 11.35 9.70
C HIS A 64 -18.01 12.26 9.72
N ALA A 65 -17.78 13.57 9.74
CA ALA A 65 -18.84 14.56 9.86
C ALA A 65 -19.82 14.46 8.70
N ASP A 66 -19.31 14.06 7.52
CA ASP A 66 -20.09 13.75 6.34
C ASP A 66 -19.38 12.75 5.42
N ARG A 67 -20.08 12.38 4.34
CA ARG A 67 -19.61 11.46 3.31
C ARG A 67 -18.38 11.99 2.57
N ASP A 68 -18.29 13.30 2.37
CA ASP A 68 -17.25 13.91 1.54
C ASP A 68 -15.91 13.95 2.29
N GLU A 69 -15.94 14.12 3.62
CA GLU A 69 -14.77 13.99 4.49
C GLU A 69 -14.21 12.56 4.48
N PHE A 70 -15.08 11.55 4.57
CA PHE A 70 -14.65 10.15 4.45
C PHE A 70 -13.99 9.89 3.10
N ILE A 71 -14.62 10.37 2.04
CA ILE A 71 -14.13 10.27 0.67
C ILE A 71 -12.77 10.95 0.51
N ALA A 72 -12.57 12.15 1.07
CA ALA A 72 -11.30 12.85 1.03
C ALA A 72 -10.20 12.08 1.78
N GLY A 73 -10.55 11.43 2.89
CA GLY A 73 -9.65 10.52 3.60
C GLY A 73 -9.26 9.31 2.74
N ILE A 74 -10.20 8.74 2.00
CA ILE A 74 -9.93 7.65 1.05
C ILE A 74 -9.03 8.12 -0.09
N ASP A 75 -9.27 9.31 -0.65
CA ASP A 75 -8.44 9.87 -1.73
C ASP A 75 -6.99 10.07 -1.23
N ALA A 76 -6.80 10.63 -0.04
CA ALA A 76 -5.48 10.75 0.58
C ALA A 76 -4.83 9.38 0.86
N LEU A 77 -5.63 8.37 1.24
CA LEU A 77 -5.13 7.01 1.44
C LEU A 77 -4.64 6.39 0.13
N ILE A 78 -5.39 6.56 -0.96
CA ILE A 78 -5.00 6.09 -2.30
C ILE A 78 -3.67 6.73 -2.72
N ASP A 79 -3.51 8.05 -2.56
CA ASP A 79 -2.27 8.77 -2.86
C ASP A 79 -1.07 8.23 -2.06
N GLU A 80 -1.27 7.92 -0.77
CA GLU A 80 -0.20 7.34 0.07
C GLU A 80 0.15 5.91 -0.34
N LEU A 81 -0.83 5.08 -0.74
CA LEU A 81 -0.57 3.74 -1.27
C LEU A 81 0.25 3.78 -2.57
N GLU A 82 -0.03 4.74 -3.46
CA GLU A 82 0.74 4.93 -4.69
C GLU A 82 2.19 5.32 -4.39
N GLN A 83 2.40 6.18 -3.39
CA GLN A 83 3.75 6.53 -2.93
C GLN A 83 4.44 5.33 -2.27
N ALA A 84 3.72 4.55 -1.45
CA ALA A 84 4.23 3.33 -0.83
C ALA A 84 4.68 2.31 -1.88
N ARG A 85 3.96 2.17 -3.00
CA ARG A 85 4.37 1.36 -4.15
C ARG A 85 5.76 1.75 -4.64
N ALA A 86 5.99 3.05 -4.87
CA ALA A 86 7.26 3.55 -5.36
C ALA A 86 8.40 3.25 -4.37
N ARG A 87 8.14 3.41 -3.06
CA ARG A 87 9.10 3.10 -1.99
C ARG A 87 9.46 1.61 -1.95
N VAL A 88 8.47 0.72 -2.07
CA VAL A 88 8.69 -0.74 -2.09
C VAL A 88 9.51 -1.15 -3.31
N VAL A 89 9.17 -0.64 -4.50
CA VAL A 89 9.93 -0.90 -5.74
C VAL A 89 11.39 -0.46 -5.60
N GLN A 90 11.63 0.73 -5.06
CA GLN A 90 12.98 1.25 -4.85
C GLN A 90 13.76 0.41 -3.85
N ARG A 91 13.13 0.01 -2.72
CA ARG A 91 13.75 -0.83 -1.69
C ARG A 91 14.19 -2.19 -2.26
N THR A 92 13.37 -2.80 -3.12
CA THR A 92 13.73 -4.06 -3.78
C THR A 92 14.88 -3.90 -4.77
N ARG A 93 14.88 -2.83 -5.56
CA ARG A 93 15.99 -2.57 -6.51
C ARG A 93 17.31 -2.39 -5.77
N ALA A 94 17.33 -1.57 -4.71
CA ALA A 94 18.52 -1.37 -3.88
C ALA A 94 19.04 -2.66 -3.23
N ALA A 95 18.14 -3.55 -2.79
CA ALA A 95 18.54 -4.86 -2.25
C ALA A 95 19.19 -5.77 -3.31
N SER A 96 18.68 -5.73 -4.54
CA SER A 96 19.22 -6.53 -5.65
C SER A 96 20.60 -6.05 -6.11
N GLU A 97 20.85 -4.75 -6.09
CA GLU A 97 22.17 -4.15 -6.39
C GLU A 97 23.22 -4.48 -5.32
N SER A 98 22.81 -4.51 -4.04
CA SER A 98 23.68 -4.85 -2.91
C SER A 98 24.15 -6.32 -2.94
N ASP A 99 23.26 -7.25 -3.28
CA ASP A 99 23.61 -8.68 -3.38
C ASP A 99 24.60 -8.93 -4.54
N PHE A 100 24.49 -8.17 -5.63
CA PHE A 100 25.39 -8.30 -6.77
C PHE A 100 26.79 -7.75 -6.47
N ALA A 101 26.88 -6.60 -5.78
CA ALA A 101 28.15 -6.00 -5.38
C ALA A 101 28.95 -6.86 -4.38
N SER A 102 28.27 -7.65 -3.54
CA SER A 102 28.92 -8.54 -2.57
C SER A 102 29.58 -9.78 -3.20
N THR A 103 29.35 -10.06 -4.50
CA THR A 103 29.89 -11.26 -5.18
C THR A 103 31.19 -10.99 -5.96
N ALA A 104 31.82 -9.81 -5.82
CA ALA A 104 33.12 -9.57 -6.44
C ALA A 104 34.18 -10.54 -5.87
N PRO A 105 34.75 -11.46 -6.65
CA PRO A 105 35.83 -12.32 -6.18
C PRO A 105 37.06 -11.45 -5.94
N GLY A 106 37.62 -11.54 -4.73
CA GLY A 106 38.91 -10.95 -4.40
C GLY A 106 39.93 -11.35 -5.46
N THR A 107 40.46 -10.35 -6.15
CA THR A 107 41.49 -10.53 -7.16
C THR A 107 42.76 -10.99 -6.45
N CYS A 108 43.29 -12.14 -6.87
CA CYS A 108 44.57 -12.70 -6.44
C CYS A 108 45.74 -11.73 -6.66
#